data_AF-K1TBB0-F1
#
_entry.id   AF-K1TBB0-F1
#
_cell.length_a   1.000
_cell.length_b   1.000
_cell.length_c   1.000
_cell.angle_alpha   90.00
_cell.angle_beta   90.00
_cell.angle_gamma   90.00
#
_symmetry.space_group_name_H-M   'P 1'
#
loop_
_entity.id
_entity.type
_entity.pdbx_description
1 polymer ?
#
loop_
_entity_poly.entity_id
_entity_poly.type
_entity_poly.pdbx_seq_one_letter_code
_entity_poly.pdbx_strand_id
1 'polypeptide(L)'
;IREALVAADSETERPTLIIGRTVMAKGAVAADGTSFEDKVSTHGQPLSAAGADLAATVKNLGGNPDDPFAVFDESREVFAERREQLREWAARQAAVEKSWRSEHKDLARKLDDYFSGKLPEIDYKTIEVKPDVATRAASAAVLGVYAEKVGNMIVSSADLSNSDKTDGFLKKTKPFVKGDFSGQFLQAGVSELTMACVMNGMACTAA
;
A
#
# COMPACT_ATOMS: atom_id res chain seq x y z
N ILE A 1 -7.53 -1.82 -21.44
CA ILE A 1 -6.97 -2.02 -20.07
C ILE A 1 -5.50 -2.46 -20.13
N ARG A 2 -5.14 -3.57 -20.80
CA ARG A 2 -3.73 -4.03 -20.90
C ARG A 2 -2.76 -2.96 -21.37
N GLU A 3 -3.08 -2.24 -22.44
CA GLU A 3 -2.26 -1.13 -22.94
C GLU A 3 -2.07 -0.01 -21.91
N ALA A 4 -3.12 0.33 -21.16
CA ALA A 4 -3.05 1.34 -20.11
C ALA A 4 -2.18 0.90 -18.93
N LEU A 5 -2.20 -0.39 -18.56
CA LEU A 5 -1.32 -0.95 -17.53
C LEU A 5 0.14 -0.91 -17.99
N VAL A 6 0.43 -1.32 -19.23
CA VAL A 6 1.77 -1.25 -19.80
C VAL A 6 2.30 0.19 -19.83
N ALA A 7 1.46 1.14 -20.23
CA ALA A 7 1.82 2.56 -20.24
C ALA A 7 2.08 3.09 -18.82
N ALA A 8 1.27 2.67 -17.84
CA ALA A 8 1.43 3.06 -16.43
C ALA A 8 2.72 2.50 -15.83
N ASP A 9 3.04 1.23 -16.08
CA ASP A 9 4.27 0.58 -15.58
C ASP A 9 5.53 1.15 -16.23
N SER A 10 5.40 1.69 -17.45
CA SER A 10 6.51 2.34 -18.17
C SER A 10 6.76 3.79 -17.74
N GLU A 11 5.82 4.41 -17.03
CA GLU A 11 5.95 5.77 -16.49
C GLU A 11 6.77 5.74 -15.19
N THR A 12 7.89 6.45 -15.17
CA THR A 12 8.86 6.44 -14.06
C THR A 12 8.95 7.76 -13.32
N GLU A 13 8.29 8.82 -13.81
CA GLU A 13 8.48 10.18 -13.32
C GLU A 13 7.30 10.72 -12.51
N ARG A 14 6.13 10.07 -12.55
CA ARG A 14 4.90 10.52 -11.90
C ARG A 14 3.92 9.36 -11.62
N PRO A 15 3.03 9.50 -10.64
CA PRO A 15 1.94 8.55 -10.45
C PRO A 15 0.97 8.58 -11.63
N THR A 16 0.36 7.43 -11.94
CA THR A 16 -0.60 7.28 -13.03
C THR A 16 -2.01 7.03 -12.48
N LEU A 17 -3.00 7.75 -13.03
CA LEU A 17 -4.43 7.50 -12.79
C LEU A 17 -5.07 6.89 -14.05
N ILE A 18 -5.55 5.65 -13.96
CA ILE A 18 -6.30 5.00 -15.04
C ILE A 18 -7.80 5.20 -14.81
N ILE A 19 -8.45 5.95 -15.71
CA ILE A 19 -9.89 6.22 -15.61
C ILE A 19 -10.68 5.11 -16.32
N GLY A 20 -11.18 4.15 -15.55
CA GLY A 20 -12.07 3.10 -16.03
C GLY A 20 -13.50 3.62 -16.21
N ARG A 21 -13.89 3.95 -17.44
CA ARG A 21 -15.28 4.28 -17.77
C ARG A 21 -16.09 2.97 -17.83
N THR A 22 -16.81 2.66 -16.77
CA THR A 22 -17.59 1.43 -16.62
C THR A 22 -19.07 1.73 -16.49
N VAL A 23 -19.91 0.72 -16.70
CA VAL A 23 -21.36 0.79 -16.49
C VAL A 23 -21.67 0.00 -15.21
N MET A 24 -22.36 0.62 -14.26
CA MET A 24 -22.73 -0.05 -13.01
C MET A 24 -23.73 -1.18 -13.29
N ALA A 25 -23.51 -2.34 -12.67
CA ALA A 25 -24.30 -3.54 -12.90
C ALA A 25 -24.42 -3.97 -14.38
N LYS A 26 -23.34 -3.79 -15.17
CA LYS A 26 -23.29 -4.24 -16.56
C LYS A 26 -23.75 -5.70 -16.72
N GLY A 27 -24.71 -5.93 -17.61
CA GLY A 27 -25.35 -7.20 -17.91
C GLY A 27 -26.59 -7.52 -17.07
N ALA A 28 -26.93 -6.69 -16.08
CA ALA A 28 -28.16 -6.85 -15.32
C ALA A 28 -29.39 -6.58 -16.19
N VAL A 29 -30.41 -7.43 -16.05
CA VAL A 29 -31.67 -7.32 -16.76
C VAL A 29 -32.85 -7.56 -15.83
N ALA A 30 -34.02 -7.00 -16.17
CA ALA A 30 -35.29 -7.36 -15.56
C ALA A 30 -35.79 -8.71 -16.10
N ALA A 31 -36.90 -9.22 -15.54
CA ALA A 31 -37.47 -10.51 -15.93
C ALA A 31 -37.92 -10.57 -17.40
N ASP A 32 -38.27 -9.42 -18.00
CA ASP A 32 -38.62 -9.29 -19.41
C ASP A 32 -37.39 -9.11 -20.34
N GLY A 33 -36.18 -9.16 -19.78
CA GLY A 33 -34.92 -8.97 -20.51
C GLY A 33 -34.55 -7.51 -20.76
N THR A 34 -35.34 -6.54 -20.30
CA THR A 34 -34.96 -5.12 -20.41
C THR A 34 -33.72 -4.82 -19.58
N SER A 35 -32.86 -3.92 -20.09
CA SER A 35 -31.63 -3.55 -19.38
C SER A 35 -31.95 -2.94 -18.02
N PHE A 36 -31.29 -3.47 -17.00
CA PHE A 36 -31.28 -2.96 -15.64
C PHE A 36 -29.89 -2.45 -15.23
N GLU A 37 -29.06 -2.12 -16.22
CA GLU A 37 -27.77 -1.48 -16.01
C GLU A 37 -27.95 0.00 -15.57
N ASP A 38 -26.92 0.55 -14.93
CA ASP A 38 -26.81 1.97 -14.59
C ASP A 38 -27.99 2.53 -13.76
N LYS A 39 -28.54 1.70 -12.86
CA LYS A 39 -29.58 2.12 -11.92
C LYS A 39 -28.95 2.39 -10.56
N VAL A 40 -29.24 3.56 -9.97
CA VAL A 40 -28.78 3.89 -8.60
C VAL A 40 -29.13 2.79 -7.59
N SER A 41 -30.28 2.11 -7.80
CA SER A 41 -30.74 1.01 -6.98
C SER A 41 -29.82 -0.23 -7.01
N THR A 42 -28.92 -0.40 -7.98
CA THR A 42 -27.99 -1.55 -8.03
C THR A 42 -26.72 -1.35 -7.19
N HIS A 43 -26.55 -0.21 -6.52
CA HIS A 43 -25.30 0.14 -5.85
C HIS A 43 -25.03 -0.64 -4.56
N GLY A 44 -26.03 -0.74 -3.68
CA GLY A 44 -25.82 -1.18 -2.28
C GLY A 44 -26.85 -2.17 -1.74
N GLN A 45 -27.68 -2.74 -2.60
CA GLN A 45 -28.69 -3.74 -2.23
C GLN A 45 -28.65 -4.92 -3.19
N PRO A 46 -29.22 -6.09 -2.80
CA PRO A 46 -29.35 -7.22 -3.71
C PRO A 46 -30.01 -6.83 -5.03
N LEU A 47 -29.53 -7.37 -6.16
CA LEU A 47 -30.06 -7.04 -7.49
C LEU A 47 -31.57 -7.30 -7.61
N SER A 48 -32.07 -8.37 -6.97
CA SER A 48 -33.50 -8.69 -6.90
C SER A 48 -34.31 -7.61 -6.17
N ALA A 49 -33.78 -7.04 -5.08
CA ALA A 49 -34.39 -5.92 -4.39
C ALA A 49 -34.32 -4.62 -5.20
N ALA A 50 -33.35 -4.50 -6.10
CA ALA A 50 -33.18 -3.34 -6.97
C ALA A 50 -34.20 -3.29 -8.11
N GLY A 51 -34.82 -4.42 -8.47
CA GLY A 51 -35.76 -4.55 -9.59
C GLY A 51 -35.22 -5.35 -10.78
N ALA A 52 -33.95 -5.78 -10.74
CA ALA A 52 -33.42 -6.75 -11.69
C ALA A 52 -33.90 -8.17 -11.35
N ASP A 53 -33.95 -9.05 -12.34
CA ASP A 53 -34.19 -10.46 -12.11
C ASP A 53 -32.87 -11.22 -12.11
N LEU A 54 -32.57 -11.92 -11.02
CA LEU A 54 -31.29 -12.61 -10.84
C LEU A 54 -31.12 -13.75 -11.84
N ALA A 55 -32.17 -14.55 -12.07
CA ALA A 55 -32.11 -15.69 -12.97
C ALA A 55 -31.95 -15.24 -14.44
N ALA A 56 -32.71 -14.22 -14.84
CA ALA A 56 -32.58 -13.59 -16.15
C ALA A 56 -31.19 -12.98 -16.34
N THR A 57 -30.64 -12.33 -15.31
CA THR A 57 -29.29 -11.76 -15.34
C THR A 57 -28.21 -12.83 -15.46
N VAL A 58 -28.26 -13.89 -14.65
CA VAL A 58 -27.31 -15.02 -14.73
C VAL A 58 -27.34 -15.62 -16.13
N LYS A 59 -28.54 -15.86 -16.68
CA LYS A 59 -28.69 -16.36 -18.05
C LYS A 59 -28.17 -15.39 -19.12
N ASN A 60 -28.42 -14.09 -18.97
CA ASN A 60 -27.93 -13.05 -19.88
C ASN A 60 -26.39 -12.98 -19.92
N LEU A 61 -25.74 -13.30 -18.80
CA LEU A 61 -24.28 -13.38 -18.68
C LEU A 61 -23.71 -14.75 -19.09
N GLY A 62 -24.55 -15.70 -19.54
CA GLY A 62 -24.14 -17.03 -19.97
C GLY A 62 -24.01 -18.07 -18.85
N GLY A 63 -24.50 -17.78 -17.64
CA GLY A 63 -24.52 -18.69 -16.51
C GLY A 63 -25.80 -19.53 -16.38
N ASN A 64 -25.77 -20.48 -15.44
CA ASN A 64 -26.92 -21.31 -15.08
C ASN A 64 -27.59 -20.77 -13.79
N PRO A 65 -28.85 -20.30 -13.83
CA PRO A 65 -29.56 -19.83 -12.64
C PRO A 65 -29.75 -20.88 -11.55
N ASP A 66 -29.79 -22.17 -11.92
CA ASP A 66 -29.93 -23.28 -10.96
C ASP A 66 -28.61 -23.63 -10.27
N ASP A 67 -27.48 -23.10 -10.77
CA ASP A 67 -26.16 -23.19 -10.15
C ASP A 67 -25.49 -21.80 -10.13
N PRO A 68 -26.01 -20.86 -9.31
CA PRO A 68 -25.61 -19.45 -9.34
C PRO A 68 -24.20 -19.20 -8.78
N PHE A 69 -23.55 -20.22 -8.23
CA PHE A 69 -22.18 -20.18 -7.73
C PHE A 69 -21.21 -21.00 -8.58
N ALA A 70 -21.65 -21.46 -9.77
CA ALA A 70 -20.82 -22.17 -10.71
C ALA A 70 -19.55 -21.36 -11.04
N VAL A 71 -18.41 -22.05 -11.04
CA VAL A 71 -17.16 -21.52 -11.54
C VAL A 71 -16.77 -22.36 -12.75
N PHE A 72 -16.77 -21.73 -13.92
CA PHE A 72 -16.43 -22.37 -15.20
C PHE A 72 -15.02 -22.95 -15.19
N ASP A 73 -14.84 -24.11 -15.83
CA ASP A 73 -13.57 -24.82 -15.87
C ASP A 73 -12.48 -23.96 -16.54
N GLU A 74 -12.82 -23.21 -17.58
CA GLU A 74 -11.89 -22.30 -18.26
C GLU A 74 -11.39 -21.20 -17.30
N SER A 75 -12.25 -20.73 -16.40
CA SER A 75 -11.81 -19.78 -15.35
C SER A 75 -10.85 -20.45 -14.38
N ARG A 76 -11.14 -21.69 -13.94
CA ARG A 76 -10.25 -22.45 -13.05
C ARG A 76 -8.89 -22.67 -13.69
N GLU A 77 -8.87 -23.03 -14.96
CA GLU A 77 -7.65 -23.25 -15.75
C GLU A 77 -6.80 -21.98 -15.84
N VAL A 78 -7.38 -20.84 -16.21
CA VAL A 78 -6.65 -19.56 -16.30
C VAL A 78 -6.04 -19.14 -14.96
N PHE A 79 -6.77 -19.29 -13.85
CA PHE A 79 -6.25 -18.98 -12.52
C PHE A 79 -5.21 -20.01 -12.03
N ALA A 80 -5.35 -21.28 -12.40
CA ALA A 80 -4.37 -22.32 -12.08
C ALA A 80 -3.05 -22.09 -12.83
N GLU A 81 -3.11 -21.80 -14.13
CA GLU A 81 -1.95 -21.45 -14.93
C GLU A 81 -1.23 -20.22 -14.35
N ARG A 82 -1.99 -19.17 -14.04
CA ARG A 82 -1.41 -17.96 -13.44
C ARG A 82 -0.75 -18.23 -12.08
N ARG A 83 -1.31 -19.13 -11.28
CA ARG A 83 -0.74 -19.53 -9.99
C ARG A 83 0.62 -20.19 -10.17
N GLU A 84 0.75 -21.11 -11.13
CA GLU A 84 2.04 -21.76 -11.40
C GLU A 84 3.08 -20.75 -11.92
N GLN A 85 2.69 -19.86 -12.84
CA GLN A 85 3.57 -18.77 -13.31
C GLN A 85 4.09 -17.89 -12.14
N LEU A 86 3.22 -17.58 -11.17
CA LEU A 86 3.59 -16.80 -9.98
C LEU A 86 4.47 -17.59 -9.01
N ARG A 87 4.25 -18.89 -8.84
CA ARG A 87 5.12 -19.77 -8.03
C ARG A 87 6.54 -19.82 -8.61
N GLU A 88 6.65 -20.00 -9.92
CA GLU A 88 7.95 -19.97 -10.59
C GLU A 88 8.62 -18.60 -10.48
N TRP A 89 7.86 -17.51 -10.65
CA TRP A 89 8.40 -16.16 -10.48
C TRP A 89 8.89 -15.93 -9.04
N ALA A 90 8.12 -16.34 -8.03
CA ALA A 90 8.51 -16.22 -6.62
C ALA A 90 9.77 -17.04 -6.32
N ALA A 91 9.88 -18.27 -6.86
CA ALA A 91 11.09 -19.08 -6.72
C ALA A 91 12.33 -18.41 -7.35
N ARG A 92 12.16 -17.76 -8.51
CA ARG A 92 13.24 -16.96 -9.13
C ARG A 92 13.62 -15.76 -8.26
N GLN A 93 12.66 -15.01 -7.72
CA GLN A 93 12.96 -13.89 -6.83
C GLN A 93 13.66 -14.34 -5.54
N ALA A 94 13.25 -15.46 -4.95
CA ALA A 94 13.92 -16.04 -3.79
C ALA A 94 15.37 -16.44 -4.09
N ALA A 95 15.65 -16.94 -5.29
CA ALA A 95 17.03 -17.24 -5.72
C ALA A 95 17.87 -15.95 -5.90
N VAL A 96 17.28 -14.90 -6.48
CA VAL A 96 17.93 -13.58 -6.61
C VAL A 96 18.25 -13.01 -5.23
N GLU A 97 17.28 -13.01 -4.32
CA GLU A 97 17.47 -12.54 -2.95
C GLU A 97 18.56 -13.36 -2.24
N LYS A 98 18.57 -14.68 -2.39
CA LYS A 98 19.60 -15.54 -1.81
C LYS A 98 21.01 -15.17 -2.30
N SER A 99 21.18 -14.90 -3.60
CA SER A 99 22.48 -14.45 -4.15
C SER A 99 22.87 -13.11 -3.55
N TRP A 100 21.96 -12.13 -3.60
CA TRP A 100 22.17 -10.79 -3.05
C TRP A 100 22.56 -10.84 -1.57
N ARG A 101 21.86 -11.65 -0.75
CA ARG A 101 22.17 -11.82 0.68
C ARG A 101 23.56 -12.39 0.92
N SER A 102 24.01 -13.30 0.05
CA SER A 102 25.34 -13.90 0.16
C SER A 102 26.47 -12.92 -0.19
N GLU A 103 26.22 -12.02 -1.14
CA GLU A 103 27.12 -10.98 -1.63
C GLU A 103 27.13 -9.75 -0.69
N HIS A 104 26.01 -9.46 -0.03
CA HIS A 104 25.81 -8.26 0.79
C HIS A 104 25.43 -8.60 2.25
N LYS A 105 26.25 -9.41 2.91
CA LYS A 105 25.97 -9.96 4.26
C LYS A 105 25.55 -8.92 5.31
N ASP A 106 26.17 -7.73 5.30
CA ASP A 106 25.83 -6.68 6.27
C ASP A 106 24.48 -6.02 5.96
N LEU A 107 24.14 -5.82 4.68
CA LEU A 107 22.82 -5.31 4.28
C LEU A 107 21.72 -6.35 4.53
N ALA A 108 22.02 -7.63 4.31
CA ALA A 108 21.10 -8.72 4.62
C ALA A 108 20.76 -8.77 6.12
N ARG A 109 21.77 -8.70 6.99
CA ARG A 109 21.56 -8.63 8.45
C ARG A 109 20.72 -7.41 8.83
N LYS A 110 21.05 -6.24 8.26
CA LYS A 110 20.30 -5.01 8.50
C LYS A 110 18.83 -5.12 8.07
N LEU A 111 18.57 -5.77 6.94
CA LEU A 111 17.21 -6.04 6.46
C LEU A 111 16.45 -6.97 7.42
N ASP A 112 17.10 -8.05 7.88
CA ASP A 112 16.51 -8.99 8.83
C ASP A 112 16.18 -8.29 10.16
N ASP A 113 17.07 -7.44 10.66
CA ASP A 113 16.83 -6.64 11.87
C ASP A 113 15.60 -5.74 11.70
N TYR A 114 15.43 -5.10 10.53
CA TYR A 114 14.27 -4.24 10.25
C TYR A 114 12.93 -4.98 10.30
N PHE A 115 12.89 -6.25 9.89
CA PHE A 115 11.68 -7.07 9.91
C PHE A 115 11.54 -7.93 11.18
N SER A 116 12.55 -7.94 12.05
CA SER A 116 12.55 -8.77 13.26
C SER A 116 11.56 -8.31 14.34
N GLY A 117 11.05 -7.08 14.23
CA GLY A 117 10.28 -6.41 15.28
C GLY A 117 11.10 -6.02 16.51
N LYS A 118 12.44 -6.13 16.44
CA LYS A 118 13.35 -5.75 17.53
C LYS A 118 13.92 -4.36 17.29
N LEU A 119 14.04 -3.58 18.35
CA LEU A 119 14.76 -2.32 18.34
C LEU A 119 16.24 -2.55 18.71
N PRO A 120 17.16 -1.74 18.18
CA PRO A 120 18.54 -1.72 18.67
C PRO A 120 18.57 -1.28 20.14
N GLU A 121 19.59 -1.71 20.87
CA GLU A 121 19.81 -1.25 22.24
C GLU A 121 20.16 0.25 22.26
N ILE A 122 19.48 1.00 23.12
CA ILE A 122 19.66 2.44 23.28
C ILE A 122 19.85 2.72 24.76
N ASP A 123 21.01 3.27 25.13
CA ASP A 123 21.24 3.78 26.48
C ASP A 123 20.63 5.16 26.63
N TYR A 124 19.36 5.19 27.03
CA TYR A 124 18.60 6.41 27.25
C TYR A 124 19.23 7.35 28.29
N LYS A 125 20.11 6.87 29.18
CA LYS A 125 20.78 7.71 30.18
C LYS A 125 21.83 8.64 29.56
N THR A 126 22.30 8.32 28.35
CA THR A 126 23.26 9.15 27.61
C THR A 126 22.60 10.32 26.87
N ILE A 127 21.26 10.36 26.81
CA ILE A 127 20.51 11.41 26.13
C ILE A 127 20.43 12.63 27.05
N GLU A 128 21.22 13.66 26.74
CA GLU A 128 21.20 14.91 27.49
C GLU A 128 19.89 15.68 27.27
N VAL A 129 19.13 15.85 28.36
CA VAL A 129 17.94 16.70 28.41
C VAL A 129 18.11 17.65 29.59
N LYS A 130 18.16 18.96 29.32
CA LYS A 130 18.34 19.97 30.37
C LYS A 130 17.12 20.03 31.29
N PRO A 131 17.27 20.40 32.57
CA PRO A 131 16.14 20.71 33.44
C PRO A 131 15.25 21.80 32.83
N ASP A 132 13.95 21.75 33.15
CA ASP A 132 12.93 22.75 32.79
C ASP A 132 12.73 23.00 31.28
N VAL A 133 13.17 22.07 30.41
CA VAL A 133 12.87 22.14 28.99
C VAL A 133 11.45 21.66 28.69
N ALA A 134 10.82 22.24 27.65
CA ALA A 134 9.54 21.75 27.15
C ALA A 134 9.67 20.29 26.66
N THR A 135 8.64 19.47 26.89
CA THR A 135 8.64 18.05 26.50
C THR A 135 8.85 17.82 25.00
N ARG A 136 8.40 18.74 24.14
CA ARG A 136 8.73 18.73 22.70
C ARG A 136 10.24 18.82 22.43
N ALA A 137 10.99 19.61 23.21
CA ALA A 137 12.43 19.73 23.06
C ALA A 137 13.13 18.47 23.57
N ALA A 138 12.62 17.84 24.64
CA ALA A 138 13.09 16.53 25.08
C ALA A 138 12.82 15.44 24.02
N SER A 139 11.64 15.46 23.38
CA SER A 139 11.30 14.58 22.24
C SER A 139 12.30 14.74 21.09
N ALA A 140 12.68 15.98 20.75
CA ALA A 140 13.68 16.27 19.73
C ALA A 140 15.03 15.58 20.00
N ALA A 141 15.48 15.58 21.28
CA ALA A 141 16.74 14.95 21.68
C ALA A 141 16.69 13.42 21.48
N VAL A 142 15.58 12.79 21.87
CA VAL A 142 15.36 11.34 21.67
C VAL A 142 15.25 11.01 20.17
N LEU A 143 14.50 11.80 19.41
CA LEU A 143 14.37 11.64 17.96
C LEU A 143 15.72 11.74 17.23
N GLY A 144 16.63 12.60 17.70
CA GLY A 144 17.99 12.67 17.17
C GLY A 144 18.76 11.36 17.33
N VAL A 145 18.62 10.68 18.48
CA VAL A 145 19.22 9.35 18.69
C VAL A 145 18.54 8.29 17.83
N TYR A 146 17.22 8.33 17.71
CA TYR A 146 16.49 7.39 16.87
C TYR A 146 16.84 7.51 15.39
N ALA A 147 17.09 8.72 14.89
CA ALA A 147 17.53 8.92 13.51
C ALA A 147 18.87 8.21 13.20
N GLU A 148 19.77 8.14 14.18
CA GLU A 148 21.09 7.51 14.02
C GLU A 148 21.06 6.00 14.31
N LYS A 149 20.17 5.54 15.20
CA LYS A 149 20.14 4.15 15.69
C LYS A 149 19.06 3.30 15.02
N VAL A 150 17.87 3.83 14.78
CA VAL A 150 16.70 3.09 14.27
C VAL A 150 16.57 3.34 12.77
N GLY A 151 17.32 2.57 11.99
CA GLY A 151 17.51 2.85 10.56
C GLY A 151 16.29 2.66 9.65
N ASN A 152 15.21 2.03 10.11
CA ASN A 152 13.94 1.90 9.38
C ASN A 152 12.85 2.84 9.91
N MET A 153 13.19 3.76 10.82
CA MET A 153 12.25 4.78 11.28
C MET A 153 12.09 5.86 10.21
N ILE A 154 10.84 6.21 9.92
CA ILE A 154 10.48 7.38 9.11
C ILE A 154 9.69 8.33 10.01
N VAL A 155 10.05 9.60 9.99
CA VAL A 155 9.33 10.66 10.71
C VAL A 155 8.63 11.58 9.72
N SER A 156 7.46 12.08 10.08
CA SER A 156 6.73 13.05 9.28
C SER A 156 6.23 14.21 10.13
N SER A 157 6.06 15.37 9.52
CA SER A 157 5.42 16.53 10.12
C SER A 157 4.59 17.27 9.08
N ALA A 158 3.45 17.79 9.53
CA ALA A 158 2.52 18.56 8.72
C ALA A 158 2.86 20.06 8.76
N ASP A 159 3.97 20.44 8.12
CA ASP A 159 4.49 21.83 8.07
C ASP A 159 4.80 22.48 9.43
N LEU A 160 4.94 21.66 10.47
CA LEU A 160 5.18 22.13 11.85
C LEU A 160 6.49 21.61 12.43
N SER A 161 7.43 21.12 11.61
CA SER A 161 8.62 20.39 12.08
C SER A 161 9.46 21.14 13.11
N ASN A 162 9.57 22.46 12.98
CA ASN A 162 10.27 23.33 13.93
C ASN A 162 9.49 23.58 15.23
N SER A 163 8.16 23.48 15.18
CA SER A 163 7.20 23.76 16.26
C SER A 163 6.91 22.51 17.10
N ASP A 164 6.66 21.38 16.44
CA ASP A 164 6.47 20.05 17.05
C ASP A 164 7.80 19.39 17.46
N LYS A 165 8.92 19.95 16.97
CA LYS A 165 10.31 19.54 17.23
C LYS A 165 10.72 18.21 16.62
N THR A 166 10.00 17.74 15.61
CA THR A 166 10.44 16.65 14.75
C THR A 166 11.68 17.02 13.92
N ASP A 167 12.01 18.32 13.81
CA ASP A 167 13.27 18.81 13.23
C ASP A 167 14.52 18.25 13.93
N GLY A 168 14.41 17.77 15.18
CA GLY A 168 15.46 17.02 15.86
C GLY A 168 15.89 15.75 15.12
N PHE A 169 14.93 15.02 14.54
CA PHE A 169 15.19 13.87 13.66
C PHE A 169 15.79 14.35 12.34
N LEU A 170 15.17 15.37 11.72
CA LEU A 170 15.57 15.89 10.41
C LEU A 170 17.03 16.39 10.40
N LYS A 171 17.54 16.95 11.50
CA LYS A 171 18.95 17.38 11.63
C LYS A 171 19.98 16.25 11.48
N LYS A 172 19.55 14.99 11.60
CA LYS A 172 20.39 13.79 11.50
C LYS A 172 20.20 13.03 10.18
N THR A 173 19.24 13.47 9.36
CA THR A 173 18.89 12.85 8.08
C THR A 173 18.58 13.94 7.06
N LYS A 174 17.85 13.59 6.00
CA LYS A 174 17.35 14.52 4.99
C LYS A 174 15.90 14.15 4.63
N PRO A 175 15.12 15.09 4.05
CA PRO A 175 13.78 14.77 3.62
C PRO A 175 13.79 13.83 2.42
N PHE A 176 12.69 13.10 2.22
CA PHE A 176 12.42 12.47 0.93
C PHE A 176 12.26 13.55 -0.13
N VAL A 177 12.94 13.38 -1.26
CA VAL A 177 12.78 14.24 -2.44
C VAL A 177 12.68 13.38 -3.68
N LYS A 178 11.99 13.89 -4.71
CA LYS A 178 11.92 13.19 -5.99
C LYS A 178 13.33 12.91 -6.52
N GLY A 179 13.60 11.65 -6.85
CA GLY A 179 14.91 11.21 -7.35
C GLY A 179 15.93 10.85 -6.26
N ASP A 180 15.64 11.11 -4.98
CA ASP A 180 16.47 10.70 -3.85
C ASP A 180 15.61 10.28 -2.65
N PHE A 181 15.43 8.96 -2.53
CA PHE A 181 14.68 8.32 -1.45
C PHE A 181 15.56 7.83 -0.30
N SER A 182 16.83 8.27 -0.23
CA SER A 182 17.74 7.87 0.86
C SER A 182 17.53 8.66 2.16
N GLY A 183 16.62 9.64 2.16
CA GLY A 183 16.16 10.33 3.37
C GLY A 183 15.26 9.47 4.25
N GLN A 184 14.87 10.01 5.41
CA GLN A 184 13.96 9.34 6.37
C GLN A 184 12.91 10.30 6.95
N PHE A 185 12.75 11.47 6.33
CA PHE A 185 11.79 12.48 6.80
C PHE A 185 10.79 12.81 5.70
N LEU A 186 9.51 12.58 5.96
CA LEU A 186 8.41 12.93 5.06
C LEU A 186 7.87 14.31 5.42
N GLN A 187 8.10 15.29 4.55
CA GLN A 187 7.43 16.59 4.63
C GLN A 187 6.01 16.46 4.07
N ALA A 188 5.00 16.43 4.94
CA ALA A 188 3.61 16.21 4.50
C ALA A 188 2.91 17.50 4.02
N GLY A 189 3.48 18.67 4.32
CA GLY A 189 2.79 19.96 4.18
C GLY A 189 1.60 20.08 5.15
N VAL A 190 0.74 21.09 4.97
CA VAL A 190 -0.48 21.26 5.80
C VAL A 190 -1.56 20.25 5.39
N SER A 191 -1.31 18.97 5.71
CA SER A 191 -2.09 17.82 5.24
C SER A 191 -2.16 16.70 6.29
N GLU A 192 -2.63 17.00 7.50
CA GLU A 192 -2.60 16.08 8.65
C GLU A 192 -3.34 14.76 8.38
N LEU A 193 -4.50 14.82 7.73
CA LEU A 193 -5.27 13.61 7.37
C LEU A 193 -4.51 12.76 6.35
N THR A 194 -3.96 13.37 5.31
CA THR A 194 -3.15 12.67 4.31
C THR A 194 -1.90 12.05 4.95
N MET A 195 -1.22 12.80 5.82
CA MET A 195 -0.07 12.33 6.59
C MET A 195 -0.44 11.07 7.39
N ALA A 196 -1.55 11.09 8.13
CA ALA A 196 -2.02 9.94 8.89
C ALA A 196 -2.33 8.72 8.00
N CYS A 197 -3.01 8.92 6.86
CA CYS A 197 -3.30 7.85 5.91
C CYS A 197 -2.01 7.24 5.31
N VAL A 198 -1.05 8.08 4.93
CA VAL A 198 0.24 7.60 4.38
C VAL A 198 1.04 6.87 5.45
N MET A 199 1.04 7.35 6.71
CA MET A 199 1.69 6.65 7.83
C MET A 199 1.09 5.26 8.08
N ASN A 200 -0.24 5.12 8.00
CA ASN A 200 -0.90 3.82 8.08
C ASN A 200 -0.47 2.91 6.92
N GLY A 201 -0.41 3.44 5.69
CA GLY A 201 0.08 2.70 4.53
C GLY A 201 1.53 2.22 4.70
N MET A 202 2.41 3.09 5.20
CA MET A 202 3.81 2.73 5.49
C MET A 202 3.92 1.61 6.53
N ALA A 203 3.11 1.66 7.60
CA ALA A 203 3.10 0.63 8.63
C ALA A 203 2.64 -0.74 8.10
N CYS A 204 1.71 -0.77 7.14
CA CYS A 204 1.24 -2.00 6.50
C CYS A 204 2.23 -2.63 5.51
N THR A 205 3.24 -1.89 5.05
CA THR A 205 4.25 -2.38 4.08
C THR A 205 5.27 -3.33 4.72
N ALA A 206 5.39 -3.33 6.05
CA ALA A 206 6.39 -4.10 6.80
C ALA A 206 5.84 -5.35 7.53
N ALA A 207 4.59 -5.75 7.24
CA ALA A 207 3.97 -6.96 7.76
C ALA A 207 4.08 -8.14 6.76
#